data_AF-A0A7L9BQ12-F1
#
_entry.id   AF-A0A7L9BQ12-F1
#
_cell.length_a   1.000
_cell.length_b   1.000
_cell.length_c   1.000
_cell.angle_alpha   90.00
_cell.angle_beta   90.00
_cell.angle_gamma   90.00
#
_symmetry.space_group_name_H-M   'P 1'
#
loop_
_entity.id
_entity.type
_entity.pdbx_description
1 polymer ?
#
loop_
_entity_poly.entity_id
_entity_poly.type
_entity_poly.pdbx_seq_one_letter_code
_entity_poly.pdbx_strand_id
1 'polypeptide(L)'
;MQIAHPAHPAHSTHTAPLHAETKPISEMTLVEIAEQLEQVTARIEAERVREREARKIYEAVAAEVESKVQSIRRHAEQLVEHQRRKMQSFDGLFGRPPQPTKSGKPAPSSSPSSAPHSGSHKNIADAIISIWTLDKYDAPLTTEEIYDALAEVGYRSDASPSSLRSSINQALAKLCRVGRVVRFRADGTRIPIKDTSSRARKYLAAIRLPEDE
;
A
#
# COMPACT_ATOMS: atom_id res chain seq x y z
N MET A 1 42.43 -3.74 1.73
CA MET A 1 41.18 -4.44 2.11
C MET A 1 40.29 -4.48 0.88
N GLN A 2 40.25 -5.63 0.21
CA GLN A 2 39.45 -5.86 -1.00
C GLN A 2 38.02 -6.20 -0.59
N ILE A 3 37.06 -5.43 -1.08
CA ILE A 3 35.63 -5.65 -0.84
C ILE A 3 35.12 -6.51 -2.01
N ALA A 4 34.77 -7.76 -1.70
CA ALA A 4 34.21 -8.70 -2.65
C ALA A 4 32.80 -8.25 -3.09
N HIS A 5 32.59 -8.13 -4.40
CA HIS A 5 31.28 -7.91 -4.98
C HIS A 5 30.43 -9.19 -4.88
N PRO A 6 29.16 -9.11 -4.43
CA PRO A 6 28.25 -10.24 -4.50
C PRO A 6 27.82 -10.48 -5.95
N ALA A 7 27.96 -11.74 -6.38
CA ALA A 7 27.48 -12.24 -7.66
C ALA A 7 25.94 -12.09 -7.73
N HIS A 8 25.46 -11.38 -8.75
CA HIS A 8 24.05 -11.36 -9.10
C HIS A 8 23.63 -12.75 -9.60
N PRO A 9 22.52 -13.33 -9.11
CA PRO A 9 21.95 -14.53 -9.70
C PRO A 9 21.47 -14.20 -11.12
N ALA A 10 21.89 -15.01 -12.07
CA ALA A 10 21.44 -14.97 -13.44
C ALA A 10 19.90 -15.08 -13.47
N HIS A 11 19.23 -14.05 -13.99
CA HIS A 11 17.84 -14.15 -14.41
C HIS A 11 17.77 -15.19 -15.53
N SER A 12 17.46 -16.43 -15.17
CA SER A 12 17.00 -17.44 -16.11
C SER A 12 15.71 -16.93 -16.72
N THR A 13 15.83 -16.37 -17.92
CA THR A 13 14.72 -16.19 -18.85
C THR A 13 14.14 -17.58 -19.14
N HIS A 14 13.14 -17.98 -18.35
CA HIS A 14 12.24 -19.05 -18.74
C HIS A 14 11.38 -18.52 -19.88
N THR A 15 11.97 -18.49 -21.07
CA THR A 15 11.27 -18.46 -22.34
C THR A 15 10.32 -19.64 -22.32
N ALA A 16 9.04 -19.36 -22.06
CA ALA A 16 7.99 -20.37 -22.16
C ALA A 16 8.11 -21.02 -23.54
N PRO A 17 8.13 -22.37 -23.63
CA PRO A 17 8.22 -23.02 -24.92
C PRO A 17 7.01 -22.59 -25.74
N LEU A 18 7.33 -21.95 -26.87
CA LEU A 18 6.55 -21.87 -28.09
C LEU A 18 5.48 -22.95 -28.11
N HIS A 19 4.24 -22.54 -28.36
CA HIS A 19 3.14 -23.42 -28.76
C HIS A 19 3.68 -24.43 -29.77
N ALA A 20 4.04 -25.62 -29.30
CA ALA A 20 4.31 -26.75 -30.16
C ALA A 20 3.05 -26.89 -31.01
N GLU A 21 3.21 -26.90 -32.33
CA GLU A 21 2.12 -27.09 -33.28
C GLU A 21 1.43 -28.43 -32.97
N THR A 22 0.48 -28.40 -32.03
CA THR A 22 -0.33 -29.55 -31.68
C THR A 22 -1.28 -29.74 -32.83
N LYS A 23 -1.12 -30.89 -33.49
CA LYS A 23 -2.07 -31.44 -34.46
C LYS A 23 -3.50 -31.13 -33.99
N PRO A 24 -4.41 -30.63 -34.85
CA PRO A 24 -5.75 -30.27 -34.41
C PRO A 24 -6.41 -31.48 -33.74
N ILE A 25 -7.17 -31.25 -32.65
CA ILE A 25 -7.74 -32.32 -31.80
C ILE A 25 -8.52 -33.35 -32.62
N SER A 26 -9.17 -32.93 -33.71
CA SER A 26 -9.90 -33.79 -34.64
C SER A 26 -9.04 -34.83 -35.37
N GLU A 27 -7.73 -34.64 -35.41
CA GLU A 27 -6.75 -35.53 -36.05
C GLU A 27 -5.90 -36.33 -35.04
N MET A 28 -6.13 -36.12 -33.74
CA MET A 28 -5.47 -36.87 -32.68
C MET A 28 -6.17 -38.20 -32.42
N THR A 29 -5.38 -39.24 -32.20
CA THR A 29 -5.87 -40.53 -31.72
C THR A 29 -6.22 -40.45 -30.23
N LEU A 30 -7.06 -41.38 -29.74
CA LEU A 30 -7.44 -41.42 -28.32
C LEU A 30 -6.23 -41.55 -27.38
N VAL A 31 -5.18 -42.24 -27.82
CA VAL A 31 -3.93 -42.40 -27.04
C VAL A 31 -3.20 -41.07 -26.96
N GLU A 32 -3.04 -40.36 -28.09
CA GLU A 32 -2.41 -39.03 -28.12
C GLU A 32 -3.20 -38.02 -27.26
N ILE A 33 -4.54 -38.09 -27.27
CA ILE A 33 -5.38 -37.24 -26.41
C ILE A 33 -5.12 -37.55 -24.92
N ALA A 34 -5.01 -38.83 -24.55
CA ALA A 34 -4.73 -39.22 -23.17
C ALA A 34 -3.35 -38.72 -22.70
N GLU A 35 -2.32 -38.85 -23.54
CA GLU A 35 -0.98 -38.33 -23.24
C GLU A 35 -0.97 -36.80 -23.11
N GLN A 36 -1.68 -36.09 -23.98
CA GLN A 36 -1.82 -34.64 -23.88
C GLN A 36 -2.54 -34.22 -22.59
N LEU A 37 -3.60 -34.93 -22.19
CA LEU A 37 -4.30 -34.67 -20.93
C LEU A 37 -3.41 -34.94 -19.71
N GLU A 38 -2.58 -35.99 -19.75
CA GLU A 38 -1.59 -36.25 -18.71
C GLU A 38 -0.56 -35.11 -18.61
N GLN A 39 -0.04 -34.63 -19.74
CA GLN A 39 0.89 -33.49 -19.76
C GLN A 39 0.24 -32.21 -19.21
N VAL A 40 -1.02 -31.95 -19.58
CA VAL A 40 -1.77 -30.79 -19.08
C VAL A 40 -2.00 -30.89 -17.58
N THR A 41 -2.41 -32.05 -17.07
CA THR A 41 -2.62 -32.26 -15.64
C THR A 41 -1.31 -32.15 -14.84
N ALA A 42 -0.20 -32.68 -15.36
CA ALA A 42 1.12 -32.51 -14.76
C ALA A 42 1.55 -31.04 -14.69
N ARG A 43 1.32 -30.26 -15.75
CA ARG A 43 1.59 -28.80 -15.76
C ARG A 43 0.73 -28.05 -14.74
N ILE A 44 -0.56 -28.39 -14.65
CA ILE A 44 -1.46 -27.79 -13.65
C ILE A 44 -0.96 -28.06 -12.24
N GLU A 45 -0.55 -29.30 -11.94
CA GLU A 45 -0.04 -29.63 -10.60
C GLU A 45 1.29 -28.90 -10.30
N ALA A 46 2.18 -28.77 -11.30
CA ALA A 46 3.40 -28.00 -11.15
C ALA A 46 3.14 -26.50 -10.87
N GLU A 47 2.14 -25.89 -11.51
CA GLU A 47 1.70 -24.52 -11.19
C GLU A 47 1.10 -24.43 -9.78
N ARG A 48 0.31 -25.42 -9.35
CA ARG A 48 -0.24 -25.48 -7.98
C ARG A 48 0.83 -25.63 -6.91
N VAL A 49 1.91 -26.37 -7.18
CA VAL A 49 3.06 -26.44 -6.26
C VAL A 49 3.72 -25.07 -6.14
N ARG A 50 4.00 -24.40 -7.27
CA ARG A 50 4.56 -23.04 -7.28
C ARG A 50 3.67 -22.04 -6.54
N GLU A 51 2.35 -22.10 -6.72
CA GLU A 51 1.39 -21.28 -5.98
C GLU A 51 1.50 -21.49 -4.46
N ARG A 52 1.57 -22.75 -4.01
CA ARG A 52 1.71 -23.09 -2.58
C ARG A 52 3.03 -22.58 -2.00
N GLU A 53 4.12 -22.69 -2.75
CA GLU A 53 5.43 -22.16 -2.34
C GLU A 53 5.42 -20.63 -2.26
N ALA A 54 4.85 -19.95 -3.25
CA ALA A 54 4.69 -18.51 -3.23
C ALA A 54 3.87 -18.05 -2.01
N ARG A 55 2.75 -18.73 -1.72
CA ARG A 55 1.93 -18.43 -0.53
C ARG A 55 2.71 -18.55 0.78
N LYS A 56 3.54 -19.60 0.93
CA LYS A 56 4.41 -19.76 2.11
C LYS A 56 5.41 -18.62 2.26
N ILE A 57 6.00 -18.16 1.16
CA ILE A 57 6.92 -17.01 1.18
C ILE A 57 6.18 -15.74 1.59
N TYR A 58 5.00 -15.48 1.01
CA TYR A 58 4.17 -14.34 1.39
C TYR A 58 3.80 -14.35 2.87
N GLU A 59 3.41 -15.51 3.41
CA GLU A 59 3.07 -15.66 4.82
C GLU A 59 4.29 -15.38 5.73
N ALA A 60 5.48 -15.88 5.36
CA ALA A 60 6.71 -15.60 6.09
C ALA A 60 7.06 -14.11 6.11
N VAL A 61 6.97 -13.43 4.96
CA VAL A 61 7.22 -11.99 4.85
C VAL A 61 6.18 -11.19 5.66
N ALA A 62 4.91 -11.58 5.60
CA ALA A 62 3.85 -10.94 6.38
C ALA A 62 4.11 -11.04 7.89
N ALA A 63 4.49 -12.23 8.38
CA ALA A 63 4.83 -12.45 9.78
C ALA A 63 6.07 -11.63 10.21
N GLU A 64 7.08 -11.52 9.36
CA GLU A 64 8.27 -10.70 9.64
C GLU A 64 7.92 -9.21 9.76
N VAL A 65 7.10 -8.69 8.82
CA VAL A 65 6.65 -7.29 8.85
C VAL A 65 5.82 -7.02 10.09
N GLU A 66 4.91 -7.91 10.45
CA GLU A 66 4.10 -7.77 11.67
C GLU A 66 4.98 -7.74 12.93
N SER A 67 5.98 -8.61 13.02
CA SER A 67 6.96 -8.62 14.11
C SER A 67 7.72 -7.28 14.22
N LYS A 68 8.18 -6.72 13.09
CA LYS A 68 8.84 -5.40 13.06
C LYS A 68 7.91 -4.28 13.52
N VAL A 69 6.65 -4.28 13.07
CA VAL A 69 5.64 -3.29 13.49
C VAL A 69 5.41 -3.38 15.00
N GLN A 70 5.28 -4.59 15.56
CA GLN A 70 5.14 -4.78 17.00
C GLN A 70 6.37 -4.25 17.78
N SER A 71 7.59 -4.50 17.28
CA SER A 71 8.81 -3.95 17.87
C SER A 71 8.83 -2.42 17.87
N ILE A 72 8.43 -1.78 16.76
CA ILE A 72 8.33 -0.32 16.65
C ILE A 72 7.32 0.23 17.67
N ARG A 73 6.14 -0.39 17.77
CA ARG A 73 5.11 0.01 18.74
C ARG A 73 5.63 -0.07 20.17
N ARG A 74 6.27 -1.18 20.53
CA ARG A 74 6.86 -1.38 21.87
C ARG A 74 7.92 -0.32 22.19
N HIS A 75 8.77 0.02 21.23
CA HIS A 75 9.77 1.06 21.42
C HIS A 75 9.12 2.45 21.58
N ALA A 76 8.09 2.76 20.80
CA ALA A 76 7.34 4.01 20.94
C ALA A 76 6.67 4.12 22.33
N GLU A 77 6.07 3.04 22.82
CA GLU A 77 5.51 2.99 24.19
C GLU A 77 6.58 3.23 25.26
N GLN A 78 7.77 2.63 25.11
CA GLN A 78 8.90 2.86 26.01
C GLN A 78 9.35 4.33 26.00
N LEU A 79 9.39 4.97 24.83
CA LEU A 79 9.73 6.39 24.72
C LEU A 79 8.70 7.29 25.42
N VAL A 80 7.41 7.02 25.21
CA VAL A 80 6.32 7.76 25.88
C VAL A 80 6.39 7.59 27.39
N GLU A 81 6.58 6.35 27.87
CA GLU A 81 6.70 6.05 29.30
C GLU A 81 7.93 6.73 29.91
N HIS A 82 9.07 6.72 29.22
CA HIS A 82 10.28 7.40 29.66
C HIS A 82 10.10 8.93 29.70
N GLN A 83 9.45 9.52 28.69
CA GLN A 83 9.09 10.94 28.69
C GLN A 83 8.17 11.28 29.86
N ARG A 84 7.14 10.47 30.10
CA ARG A 84 6.20 10.63 31.22
C ARG A 84 6.92 10.59 32.57
N ARG A 85 7.81 9.61 32.79
CA ARG A 85 8.61 9.50 34.02
C ARG A 85 9.49 10.72 34.23
N LYS A 86 10.14 11.22 33.17
CA LYS A 86 10.92 12.46 33.23
C LYS A 86 10.05 13.64 33.65
N MET A 87 8.89 13.84 33.03
CA MET A 87 7.97 14.91 33.40
C MET A 87 7.53 14.83 34.87
N GLN A 88 7.22 13.63 35.37
CA GLN A 88 6.86 13.41 36.78
C GLN A 88 8.04 13.72 37.73
N SER A 89 9.27 13.36 37.36
CA SER A 89 10.46 13.68 38.16
C SER A 89 10.76 15.19 38.21
N PHE A 90 10.44 15.92 37.14
CA PHE A 90 10.58 17.38 37.09
C PHE A 90 9.49 18.11 37.91
N ASP A 91 8.27 17.59 37.94
CA ASP A 91 7.17 18.16 38.74
C ASP A 91 7.47 18.12 40.25
N GLY A 92 8.20 17.10 40.71
CA GLY A 92 8.68 17.01 42.10
C GLY A 92 9.80 17.99 42.46
N LEU A 93 10.58 18.48 41.49
CA LEU A 93 11.74 19.36 41.73
C LEU A 93 11.37 20.86 41.72
N PHE A 94 10.32 21.24 40.98
CA PHE A 94 9.85 22.62 40.88
C PHE A 94 8.90 23.06 42.00
N GLY A 95 8.82 22.32 43.11
CA GLY A 95 8.17 22.77 44.35
C GLY A 95 6.81 23.40 44.11
N ARG A 96 5.98 22.79 43.24
CA ARG A 96 4.63 23.29 43.02
C ARG A 96 3.93 23.19 44.37
N PRO A 97 3.46 24.29 44.98
CA PRO A 97 2.78 24.21 46.27
C PRO A 97 1.60 23.25 46.10
N PRO A 98 1.38 22.32 47.03
CA PRO A 98 0.29 21.36 46.93
C PRO A 98 -1.00 22.16 46.77
N GLN A 99 -1.61 22.09 45.58
CA GLN A 99 -2.96 22.59 45.42
C GLN A 99 -3.83 21.74 46.35
N PRO A 100 -4.68 22.37 47.19
CA PRO A 100 -5.59 21.63 48.02
C PRO A 100 -6.51 20.80 47.12
N THR A 101 -6.40 19.49 47.27
CA THR A 101 -7.30 18.51 46.68
C THR A 101 -8.71 18.79 47.18
N LYS A 102 -9.48 19.56 46.43
CA LYS A 102 -10.93 19.55 46.56
C LYS A 102 -11.41 18.19 46.08
N SER A 103 -11.64 17.33 47.06
CA SER A 103 -12.51 16.17 46.99
C SER A 103 -13.75 16.48 46.16
N GLY A 104 -13.77 15.99 44.92
CA GLY A 104 -14.87 16.13 43.99
C GLY A 104 -15.03 14.85 43.20
N LYS A 105 -15.87 13.95 43.74
CA LYS A 105 -16.64 12.85 43.11
C LYS A 105 -15.92 11.93 42.09
N PRO A 106 -15.99 10.60 42.26
CA PRO A 106 -15.58 9.67 41.20
C PRO A 106 -16.57 9.79 40.03
N ALA A 107 -16.08 10.19 38.86
CA ALA A 107 -16.81 10.02 37.60
C ALA A 107 -16.67 8.55 37.15
N PRO A 108 -17.74 7.94 36.62
CA PRO A 108 -17.73 6.53 36.28
C PRO A 108 -16.81 6.25 35.08
N SER A 109 -16.12 5.12 35.18
CA SER A 109 -15.41 4.44 34.11
C SER A 109 -16.29 4.29 32.87
N SER A 110 -15.95 4.99 31.79
CA SER A 110 -16.40 4.61 30.45
C SER A 110 -15.40 3.62 29.87
N SER A 111 -15.82 2.36 29.86
CA SER A 111 -15.26 1.28 29.07
C SER A 111 -15.08 1.72 27.60
N PRO A 112 -14.05 1.25 26.87
CA PRO A 112 -14.01 1.39 25.42
C PRO A 112 -15.07 0.47 24.82
N SER A 113 -16.28 1.01 24.68
CA SER A 113 -17.35 0.35 23.93
C SER A 113 -16.93 0.31 22.47
N SER A 114 -16.63 -0.90 22.02
CA SER A 114 -16.42 -1.24 20.63
C SER A 114 -17.77 -1.18 19.92
N ALA A 115 -18.09 -0.05 19.29
CA ALA A 115 -19.19 0.06 18.35
C ALA A 115 -18.70 0.81 17.10
N PRO A 116 -18.86 0.24 15.89
CA PRO A 116 -18.37 0.84 14.66
C PRO A 116 -19.33 1.95 14.25
N HIS A 117 -19.01 3.20 14.61
CA HIS A 117 -19.75 4.35 14.11
C HIS A 117 -19.20 4.77 12.75
N SER A 118 -20.10 4.70 11.78
CA SER A 118 -20.08 5.31 10.47
C SER A 118 -19.33 6.64 10.40
N GLY A 119 -18.52 6.80 9.35
CA GLY A 119 -18.17 8.10 8.82
C GLY A 119 -16.95 8.77 9.43
N SER A 120 -15.84 8.05 9.63
CA SER A 120 -14.56 8.75 9.73
C SER A 120 -14.37 9.50 8.42
N HIS A 121 -14.31 10.84 8.46
CA HIS A 121 -13.94 11.66 7.30
C HIS A 121 -12.62 11.11 6.75
N LYS A 122 -12.68 10.34 5.66
CA LYS A 122 -11.49 9.77 5.04
C LYS A 122 -10.55 10.92 4.72
N ASN A 123 -9.27 10.81 5.09
CA ASN A 123 -8.28 11.79 4.70
C ASN A 123 -8.28 11.90 3.17
N ILE A 124 -8.23 13.11 2.62
CA ILE A 124 -8.24 13.34 1.17
C ILE A 124 -7.14 12.54 0.44
N ALA A 125 -5.97 12.37 1.07
CA ALA A 125 -4.87 11.59 0.50
C ALA A 125 -5.23 10.10 0.37
N ASP A 126 -5.88 9.54 1.38
CA ASP A 126 -6.32 8.14 1.37
C ASP A 126 -7.53 7.93 0.45
N ALA A 127 -8.43 8.91 0.38
CA ALA A 127 -9.53 8.93 -0.58
C ALA A 127 -9.02 8.94 -2.03
N ILE A 128 -8.02 9.77 -2.34
CA ILE A 128 -7.37 9.79 -3.66
C ILE A 128 -6.82 8.41 -4.01
N ILE A 129 -6.10 7.74 -3.10
CA ILE A 129 -5.54 6.40 -3.36
C ILE A 129 -6.64 5.36 -3.55
N SER A 130 -7.74 5.48 -2.81
CA SER A 130 -8.90 4.57 -2.92
C SER A 130 -9.59 4.65 -4.28
N ILE A 131 -9.38 5.69 -5.08
CA ILE A 131 -9.95 5.77 -6.44
C ILE A 131 -9.43 4.60 -7.28
N TRP A 132 -8.13 4.30 -7.21
CA TRP A 132 -7.50 3.20 -7.95
C TRP A 132 -7.78 1.81 -7.36
N THR A 133 -8.54 1.69 -6.26
CA THR A 133 -9.07 0.40 -5.81
C THR A 133 -10.35 0.01 -6.55
N LEU A 134 -10.95 0.94 -7.30
CA LEU A 134 -12.09 0.66 -8.18
C LEU A 134 -11.57 0.14 -9.52
N ASP A 135 -12.20 -0.91 -10.04
CA ASP A 135 -11.75 -1.60 -11.27
C ASP A 135 -11.81 -0.74 -12.54
N LYS A 136 -12.58 0.35 -12.52
CA LYS A 136 -12.72 1.23 -13.69
C LYS A 136 -11.59 2.26 -13.86
N TYR A 137 -10.72 2.41 -12.84
CA TYR A 137 -9.67 3.42 -12.84
C TYR A 137 -8.30 2.77 -12.92
N ASP A 138 -8.01 2.08 -14.02
CA ASP A 138 -6.69 1.47 -14.26
C ASP A 138 -5.70 2.42 -14.97
N ALA A 139 -6.21 3.49 -15.59
CA ALA A 139 -5.41 4.46 -16.35
C ALA A 139 -4.94 5.67 -15.50
N PRO A 140 -3.87 6.37 -15.92
CA PRO A 140 -3.46 7.62 -15.28
C PRO A 140 -4.53 8.71 -15.39
N LEU A 141 -4.92 9.28 -14.26
CA LEU A 141 -5.99 10.27 -14.13
C LEU A 141 -5.45 11.69 -14.03
N THR A 142 -6.15 12.64 -14.61
CA THR A 142 -5.97 14.07 -14.43
C THR A 142 -6.52 14.55 -13.09
N THR A 143 -6.15 15.76 -12.67
CA THR A 143 -6.70 16.35 -11.43
C THR A 143 -8.22 16.51 -11.45
N GLU A 144 -8.80 16.79 -12.63
CA GLU A 144 -10.26 16.95 -12.77
C GLU A 144 -10.98 15.59 -12.68
N GLU A 145 -10.44 14.55 -13.32
CA GLU A 145 -10.98 13.18 -13.19
C GLU A 145 -10.89 12.66 -11.74
N ILE A 146 -9.81 12.99 -11.03
CA ILE A 146 -9.66 12.67 -9.61
C ILE A 146 -10.72 13.40 -8.78
N TYR A 147 -10.98 14.67 -9.08
CA TYR A 147 -12.01 15.45 -8.40
C TYR A 147 -13.39 14.80 -8.54
N ASP A 148 -13.76 14.38 -9.75
CA ASP A 148 -15.05 13.73 -10.00
C ASP A 148 -15.15 12.35 -9.32
N ALA A 149 -14.06 11.57 -9.36
CA ALA A 149 -14.01 10.23 -8.78
C ALA A 149 -14.04 10.20 -7.24
N LEU A 150 -13.71 11.30 -6.56
CA LEU A 150 -13.72 11.38 -5.09
C LEU A 150 -15.11 11.09 -4.49
N ALA A 151 -16.18 11.49 -5.17
CA ALA A 151 -17.55 11.25 -4.70
C ALA A 151 -17.87 9.75 -4.64
N GLU A 152 -17.31 8.97 -5.56
CA GLU A 152 -17.59 7.53 -5.69
C GLU A 152 -16.94 6.69 -4.60
N VAL A 153 -15.77 7.11 -4.11
CA VAL A 153 -15.10 6.50 -2.95
C VAL A 153 -15.69 6.95 -1.61
N GLY A 154 -16.79 7.73 -1.66
CA GLY A 154 -17.52 8.24 -0.52
C GLY A 154 -16.85 9.43 0.17
N TYR A 155 -15.90 10.11 -0.49
CA TYR A 155 -15.32 11.32 0.06
C TYR A 155 -16.30 12.49 -0.09
N ARG A 156 -16.65 13.13 1.03
CA ARG A 156 -17.52 14.30 1.09
C ARG A 156 -16.78 15.46 1.70
N SER A 157 -16.87 16.63 1.07
CA SER A 157 -16.28 17.87 1.56
C SER A 157 -17.25 19.01 1.31
N ASP A 158 -17.41 19.88 2.30
CA ASP A 158 -18.21 21.11 2.18
C ASP A 158 -17.39 22.28 1.60
N ALA A 159 -16.15 22.02 1.19
CA ALA A 159 -15.28 23.03 0.59
C ALA A 159 -15.78 23.43 -0.80
N SER A 160 -15.55 24.69 -1.17
CA SER A 160 -15.82 25.15 -2.54
C SER A 160 -15.02 24.33 -3.57
N PRO A 161 -15.50 24.19 -4.82
CA PRO A 161 -14.79 23.42 -5.86
C PRO A 161 -13.32 23.87 -6.06
N SER A 162 -13.06 25.17 -6.00
CA SER A 162 -11.71 25.73 -6.12
C SER A 162 -10.81 25.35 -4.93
N SER A 163 -11.34 25.38 -3.71
CA SER A 163 -10.63 24.99 -2.49
C SER A 163 -10.33 23.49 -2.46
N LEU A 164 -11.30 22.67 -2.90
CA LEU A 164 -11.12 21.23 -3.00
C LEU A 164 -10.05 20.87 -4.04
N ARG A 165 -10.06 21.49 -5.23
CA ARG A 165 -8.99 21.29 -6.23
C ARG A 165 -7.60 21.69 -5.72
N SER A 166 -7.50 22.79 -4.98
CA SER A 166 -6.25 23.19 -4.32
C SER A 166 -5.78 22.13 -3.33
N SER A 167 -6.70 21.60 -2.51
CA SER A 167 -6.42 20.53 -1.54
C SER A 167 -5.99 19.23 -2.22
N ILE A 168 -6.61 18.86 -3.33
CA ILE A 168 -6.20 17.71 -4.16
C ILE A 168 -4.78 17.90 -4.68
N ASN A 169 -4.45 19.07 -5.24
CA ASN A 169 -3.10 19.34 -5.74
C ASN A 169 -2.03 19.27 -4.63
N GLN A 170 -2.33 19.80 -3.44
CA GLN A 170 -1.45 19.70 -2.28
C GLN A 170 -1.27 18.24 -1.81
N ALA A 171 -2.36 17.47 -1.78
CA ALA A 171 -2.31 16.05 -1.43
C ALA A 171 -1.52 15.25 -2.45
N LEU A 172 -1.75 15.45 -3.75
CA LEU A 172 -1.00 14.83 -4.84
C LEU A 172 0.50 15.16 -4.76
N ALA A 173 0.86 16.42 -4.50
CA ALA A 173 2.26 16.80 -4.32
C ALA A 173 2.92 16.03 -3.16
N LYS A 174 2.22 15.88 -2.03
CA LYS A 174 2.69 15.08 -0.89
C LYS A 174 2.81 13.60 -1.24
N LEU A 175 1.78 13.01 -1.88
CA LEU A 175 1.77 11.61 -2.28
C LEU A 175 2.87 11.28 -3.28
N CYS A 176 3.16 12.19 -4.21
CA CYS A 176 4.27 12.07 -5.15
C CYS A 176 5.62 12.10 -4.44
N ARG A 177 5.79 12.97 -3.44
CA ARG A 177 7.04 13.06 -2.66
C ARG A 177 7.32 11.78 -1.87
N VAL A 178 6.27 11.10 -1.41
CA VAL A 178 6.37 9.83 -0.67
C VAL A 178 6.41 8.62 -1.62
N GLY A 179 6.25 8.82 -2.93
CA GLY A 179 6.28 7.74 -3.93
C GLY A 179 5.02 6.87 -3.95
N ARG A 180 3.92 7.29 -3.30
CA ARG A 180 2.63 6.56 -3.36
C ARG A 180 1.84 6.84 -4.63
N VAL A 181 2.13 7.96 -5.29
CA VAL A 181 1.53 8.36 -6.57
C VAL A 181 2.66 8.73 -7.53
N VAL A 182 2.55 8.28 -8.78
CA VAL A 182 3.51 8.55 -9.84
C VAL A 182 2.94 9.58 -10.80
N ARG A 183 3.81 10.47 -11.27
CA ARG A 183 3.47 11.59 -12.15
C ARG A 183 3.71 11.23 -13.60
N PHE A 184 2.81 11.67 -14.46
CA PHE A 184 2.87 11.46 -15.90
C PHE A 184 2.71 12.78 -16.64
N ARG A 185 3.40 12.90 -17.78
CA ARG A 185 3.19 13.96 -18.76
C ARG A 185 1.90 13.71 -19.55
N ALA A 186 1.52 14.66 -20.42
CA ALA A 186 0.30 14.56 -21.22
C ALA A 186 0.35 13.42 -22.25
N ASP A 187 1.55 13.12 -22.74
CA ASP A 187 1.89 12.02 -23.66
C ASP A 187 1.90 10.64 -22.99
N GLY A 188 1.76 10.56 -21.66
CA GLY A 188 1.85 9.31 -20.91
C GLY A 188 3.27 8.93 -20.48
N THR A 189 4.27 9.80 -20.71
CA THR A 189 5.63 9.55 -20.24
C THR A 189 5.71 9.71 -18.71
N ARG A 190 6.28 8.71 -18.03
CA ARG A 190 6.52 8.75 -16.57
C ARG A 190 7.55 9.83 -16.23
N ILE A 191 7.21 10.69 -15.28
CA ILE A 191 8.11 11.71 -14.76
C ILE A 191 8.85 11.12 -13.55
N PRO A 192 10.19 11.10 -13.55
CA PRO A 192 10.97 10.64 -12.40
C PRO A 192 10.62 11.41 -11.12
N ILE A 193 10.72 10.76 -9.96
CA ILE A 193 10.47 11.40 -8.66
C ILE A 193 11.48 12.54 -8.41
N LYS A 194 12.72 12.38 -8.88
CA LYS A 194 13.80 13.38 -8.75
C LYS A 194 13.63 14.59 -9.67
N ASP A 195 12.77 14.52 -10.69
CA ASP A 195 12.57 15.62 -11.63
C ASP A 195 11.57 16.63 -11.06
N THR A 196 12.07 17.78 -10.62
CA THR A 196 11.24 18.87 -10.07
C THR A 196 10.81 19.89 -11.11
N SER A 197 11.35 19.86 -12.34
CA SER A 197 11.06 20.86 -13.38
C SER A 197 9.90 20.44 -14.29
N SER A 198 9.75 19.14 -14.54
CA SER A 198 8.67 18.62 -15.37
C SER A 198 7.30 18.79 -14.70
N ARG A 199 6.37 19.42 -15.44
CA ARG A 199 4.98 19.57 -15.03
C ARG A 199 4.18 18.28 -15.27
N ALA A 200 3.61 17.73 -14.21
CA ALA A 200 2.68 16.60 -14.29
C ALA A 200 1.32 17.04 -14.86
N ARG A 201 0.72 16.17 -15.66
CA ARG A 201 -0.64 16.32 -16.20
C ARG A 201 -1.57 15.19 -15.80
N LYS A 202 -1.00 14.00 -15.54
CA LYS A 202 -1.73 12.82 -15.08
C LYS A 202 -1.01 12.16 -13.90
N TYR A 203 -1.73 11.34 -13.15
CA TYR A 203 -1.29 10.69 -11.92
C TYR A 203 -1.80 9.25 -11.88
N LEU A 204 -0.99 8.34 -11.33
CA LEU A 204 -1.37 6.94 -11.12
C LEU A 204 -0.89 6.49 -9.74
N ALA A 205 -1.67 5.69 -9.02
CA ALA A 205 -1.21 5.10 -7.77
C ALA A 205 -0.05 4.13 -8.02
N ALA A 206 0.98 4.18 -7.18
CA ALA A 206 2.17 3.34 -7.33
C ALA A 206 1.85 1.84 -7.24
N ILE A 207 0.81 1.46 -6.49
CA ILE A 207 0.35 0.06 -6.37
C ILE A 207 -0.15 -0.55 -7.69
N ARG A 208 -0.51 0.30 -8.67
CA ARG A 208 -1.00 -0.13 -9.99
C ARG A 208 0.09 -0.14 -11.05
N LEU A 209 1.28 0.39 -10.75
CA LEU A 209 2.39 0.23 -11.66
C LEU A 209 2.87 -1.23 -11.58
N PRO A 210 3.11 -1.89 -12.72
CA PRO A 210 3.97 -3.06 -12.68
C PRO A 210 5.27 -2.65 -11.99
N GLU A 211 5.79 -3.49 -11.10
CA GLU A 211 7.12 -3.28 -10.54
C GLU A 211 8.10 -3.29 -11.71
N ASP A 212 8.38 -2.11 -12.27
CA ASP A 212 9.44 -1.93 -13.25
C ASP A 212 10.75 -2.31 -12.54
N GLU A 213 11.36 -3.41 -12.98
CA GLU A 213 12.74 -3.86 -12.69
C GLU A 213 13.78 -2.74 -12.84
#